data_AF-A0A2V6A149-F1
#
_entry.id   AF-A0A2V6A149-F1
#
_cell.length_a   1.000
_cell.length_b   1.000
_cell.length_c   1.000
_cell.angle_alpha   90.00
_cell.angle_beta   90.00
_cell.angle_gamma   90.00
#
_symmetry.space_group_name_H-M   'P 1'
#
loop_
_entity.id
_entity.type
_entity.pdbx_description
1 polymer ?
#
loop_
_entity_poly.entity_id
_entity_poly.type
_entity_poly.pdbx_seq_one_letter_code
_entity_poly.pdbx_strand_id
1 'polypeptide(L)'
;MVAALNTRGVLTEICQPGNFKSMQTTLRFDQDLMRRIKAEAAQSGMTLTRYIEVALRERLRRRRPAGREGLRKVKLPVSRARGGLAAGIRDLKEACAIIDDADASRLRMRRN
;
A
#
# COMPACT_ATOMS: atom_id res chain seq x y z
N MET A 1 42.87 22.19 -24.76
CA MET A 1 42.40 20.85 -25.19
C MET A 1 42.87 19.86 -24.14
N VAL A 2 42.09 19.64 -23.07
CA VAL A 2 42.50 18.77 -21.95
C VAL A 2 41.32 17.94 -21.45
N ALA A 3 41.54 16.64 -21.56
CA ALA A 3 41.13 15.51 -20.72
C ALA A 3 39.65 15.32 -20.34
N ALA A 4 39.14 14.17 -20.75
CA ALA A 4 38.03 13.46 -20.12
C ALA A 4 38.29 13.27 -18.62
N LEU A 5 37.33 13.69 -17.79
CA LEU A 5 37.27 13.32 -16.37
C LEU A 5 35.90 12.71 -16.07
N ASN A 6 35.89 11.38 -16.07
CA ASN A 6 34.88 10.59 -15.38
C ASN A 6 35.24 10.59 -13.89
N THR A 7 34.51 11.34 -13.07
CA THR A 7 34.66 11.29 -11.61
C THR A 7 33.30 11.36 -10.91
N ARG A 8 32.92 10.18 -10.41
CA ARG A 8 31.99 9.87 -9.32
C ARG A 8 31.62 11.10 -8.47
N GLY A 9 30.38 11.58 -8.63
CA GLY A 9 29.81 12.65 -7.82
C GLY A 9 29.63 12.22 -6.38
N VAL A 10 30.55 12.62 -5.51
CA VAL A 10 30.42 12.55 -4.05
C VAL A 10 29.45 13.66 -3.63
N LEU A 11 28.27 13.29 -3.14
CA LEU A 11 27.30 14.22 -2.57
C LEU A 11 27.78 14.62 -1.17
N THR A 12 28.39 15.79 -1.05
CA THR A 12 28.75 16.39 0.25
C THR A 12 27.47 16.94 0.90
N GLU A 13 26.98 16.25 1.92
CA GLU A 13 25.84 16.69 2.73
C GLU A 13 26.31 17.80 3.70
N ILE A 14 25.78 19.02 3.51
CA ILE A 14 25.93 20.09 4.50
C ILE A 14 24.71 20.00 5.42
N CYS A 15 24.88 19.36 6.57
CA CYS A 15 23.86 19.25 7.61
C CYS A 15 23.84 20.51 8.48
N GLN A 16 22.75 21.27 8.46
CA GLN A 16 22.49 22.31 9.47
C GLN A 16 21.58 21.72 10.58
N PRO A 17 22.02 21.71 11.85
CA PRO A 17 21.22 21.20 12.97
C PRO A 17 20.27 22.28 13.48
N GLY A 18 19.10 22.40 12.84
CA GLY A 18 17.95 23.17 13.34
C GLY A 18 16.84 22.23 13.76
N ASN A 19 16.19 22.53 14.89
CA ASN A 19 15.21 21.71 15.62
C ASN A 19 13.88 21.41 14.88
N PHE A 20 13.95 20.83 13.68
CA PHE A 20 12.79 20.34 12.92
C PHE A 20 12.71 18.82 13.09
N LYS A 21 11.53 18.27 13.40
CA LYS A 21 11.28 16.81 13.45
C LYS A 21 11.49 16.09 12.09
N SER A 22 12.08 16.76 11.11
CA SER A 22 12.29 16.34 9.73
C SER A 22 13.69 16.73 9.26
N MET A 23 14.35 15.83 8.54
CA MET A 23 15.61 16.08 7.84
C MET A 23 15.38 17.01 6.63
N GLN A 24 16.31 17.93 6.38
CA GLN A 24 16.34 18.73 5.15
C GLN A 24 17.34 18.12 4.17
N THR A 25 16.88 17.78 2.98
CA THR A 25 17.72 17.22 1.91
C THR A 25 17.56 18.04 0.64
N THR A 26 18.69 18.45 0.04
CA THR A 26 18.68 19.17 -1.24
C THR A 26 18.82 18.18 -2.38
N LEU A 27 17.76 18.01 -3.16
CA LEU A 27 17.71 17.09 -4.31
C LEU A 27 17.71 17.87 -5.61
N ARG A 28 18.46 17.38 -6.61
CA ARG A 28 18.45 17.92 -7.97
C ARG A 28 17.40 17.16 -8.78
N PHE A 29 16.45 17.88 -9.37
CA PHE A 29 15.43 17.34 -10.26
C PHE A 29 15.52 17.99 -11.63
N ASP A 30 15.08 17.25 -12.65
CA ASP A 30 14.81 17.82 -13.97
C ASP A 30 13.77 18.97 -13.89
N GLN A 31 13.92 19.99 -14.73
CA GLN A 31 13.07 21.18 -14.67
C GLN A 31 11.61 20.90 -15.04
N ASP A 32 11.39 20.04 -16.04
CA ASP A 32 10.05 19.68 -16.47
C ASP A 32 9.35 18.82 -15.41
N LEU A 33 10.10 17.92 -14.78
CA LEU A 33 9.64 17.16 -13.64
C LEU A 33 9.23 18.08 -12.49
N MET A 34 10.06 19.06 -12.13
CA MET A 34 9.76 20.00 -11.05
C MET A 34 8.48 20.81 -11.33
N ARG A 35 8.28 21.23 -12.58
CA ARG A 35 7.06 21.94 -13.00
C ARG A 35 5.80 21.07 -12.82
N ARG A 36 5.86 19.80 -13.24
CA ARG A 36 4.74 18.86 -13.09
C ARG A 36 4.43 18.59 -11.63
N ILE A 37 5.44 18.34 -10.80
CA ILE A 37 5.24 18.08 -9.36
C ILE A 37 4.57 19.28 -8.68
N LYS A 38 5.00 20.51 -9.00
CA LYS A 38 4.38 21.72 -8.44
C LYS A 38 2.91 21.86 -8.84
N ALA A 39 2.59 21.61 -10.10
CA ALA A 39 1.21 21.66 -10.60
C ALA A 39 0.32 20.62 -9.89
N GLU A 40 0.81 19.38 -9.74
CA GLU A 40 0.09 18.31 -9.04
C GLU A 40 -0.10 18.60 -7.54
N ALA A 41 0.93 19.13 -6.88
CA ALA A 41 0.85 19.52 -5.47
C ALA A 41 -0.21 20.62 -5.25
N ALA A 42 -0.24 21.63 -6.13
CA ALA A 42 -1.23 22.71 -6.09
C ALA A 42 -2.66 22.19 -6.32
N GLN A 43 -2.85 21.34 -7.34
CA GLN A 43 -4.15 20.70 -7.62
C GLN A 43 -4.64 19.83 -6.45
N SER A 44 -3.71 19.17 -5.75
CA SER A 44 -4.01 18.32 -4.59
C SER A 44 -4.15 19.10 -3.27
N GLY A 45 -3.95 20.42 -3.27
CA GLY A 45 -3.97 21.24 -2.05
C GLY A 45 -2.85 20.91 -1.05
N MET A 46 -1.72 20.36 -1.52
CA MET A 46 -0.61 19.93 -0.68
C MET A 46 0.65 20.78 -0.91
N THR A 47 1.50 20.89 0.11
CA THR A 47 2.84 21.44 -0.07
C THR A 47 3.71 20.49 -0.90
N LEU A 48 4.67 21.05 -1.63
CA LEU A 48 5.63 20.27 -2.43
C LEU A 48 6.34 19.19 -1.59
N THR A 49 6.77 19.55 -0.38
CA THR A 49 7.41 18.63 0.56
C THR A 49 6.49 17.48 0.96
N ARG A 50 5.22 17.77 1.27
CA ARG A 50 4.25 16.74 1.65
C ARG A 50 3.92 15.82 0.49
N TYR A 51 3.78 16.37 -0.72
CA TYR A 51 3.54 15.59 -1.94
C TYR A 51 4.67 14.59 -2.18
N ILE A 52 5.93 15.06 -2.11
CA ILE A 52 7.12 14.21 -2.27
C ILE A 52 7.17 13.14 -1.17
N GLU A 53 6.90 13.50 0.09
CA GLU A 53 6.89 12.57 1.21
C GLU A 53 5.88 11.43 1.01
N VAL A 54 4.65 11.75 0.61
CA VAL A 54 3.59 10.76 0.34
C VAL A 54 4.03 9.82 -0.77
N ALA A 55 4.51 10.36 -1.90
CA ALA A 55 4.97 9.56 -3.04
C ALA A 55 6.12 8.61 -2.66
N LEU A 56 7.08 9.07 -1.87
CA LEU A 56 8.21 8.26 -1.39
C LEU A 56 7.73 7.17 -0.43
N ARG A 57 6.87 7.49 0.53
CA ARG A 57 6.28 6.52 1.47
C ARG A 57 5.51 5.43 0.71
N GLU A 58 4.71 5.80 -0.28
CA GLU A 58 4.01 4.83 -1.12
C GLU A 58 4.97 3.91 -1.86
N ARG A 59 6.01 4.45 -2.49
CA ARG A 59 7.01 3.64 -3.20
C ARG A 59 7.74 2.68 -2.25
N LEU A 60 8.08 3.11 -1.04
CA LEU A 60 8.71 2.25 -0.03
C LEU A 60 7.75 1.16 0.46
N ARG A 61 6.47 1.50 0.71
CA ARG A 61 5.43 0.51 1.08
C ARG A 61 5.23 -0.55 -0.01
N ARG A 62 5.16 -0.14 -1.28
CA ARG A 62 4.99 -1.06 -2.42
C ARG A 62 6.23 -1.95 -2.63
N ARG A 63 7.43 -1.44 -2.34
CA ARG A 63 8.68 -2.22 -2.40
C ARG A 63 8.79 -3.26 -1.28
N ARG A 64 8.06 -3.08 -0.17
CA ARG A 64 8.00 -4.10 0.87
C ARG A 64 7.25 -5.30 0.28
N PRO A 65 7.88 -6.49 0.14
CA PRO A 65 7.18 -7.66 -0.36
C PRO A 65 5.98 -7.88 0.55
N ALA A 66 4.79 -8.02 -0.05
CA ALA A 66 3.50 -8.16 0.63
C ALA A 66 3.46 -9.30 1.68
N GLY A 67 4.49 -10.15 1.75
CA GLY A 67 4.59 -11.29 2.66
C GLY A 67 5.27 -11.06 4.01
N ARG A 68 5.81 -9.88 4.36
CA ARG A 68 6.57 -9.73 5.62
C ARG A 68 5.91 -8.94 6.75
N GLU A 69 4.76 -8.31 6.52
CA GLU A 69 4.16 -7.43 7.54
C GLU A 69 2.62 -7.45 7.54
N GLY A 70 2.00 -8.64 7.39
CA GLY A 70 0.53 -8.67 7.37
C GLY A 70 -0.18 -10.01 7.25
N LEU A 71 0.44 -11.09 6.76
CA LEU A 71 -0.12 -12.42 6.95
C LEU A 71 0.65 -13.11 8.06
N ARG A 72 0.29 -12.80 9.31
CA ARG A 72 0.29 -13.88 10.32
C ARG A 72 -0.47 -15.01 9.67
N LYS A 73 0.18 -16.15 9.38
CA LYS A 73 -0.52 -17.34 8.89
C LYS A 73 -1.62 -17.63 9.91
N VAL A 74 -2.84 -17.21 9.62
CA VAL A 74 -3.99 -17.54 10.43
C VAL A 74 -4.11 -19.05 10.30
N LYS A 75 -3.87 -19.77 11.40
CA LYS A 75 -4.20 -21.19 11.45
C LYS A 75 -5.72 -21.27 11.44
N LEU A 76 -6.28 -21.54 10.26
CA LEU A 76 -7.69 -21.81 10.13
C LEU A 76 -7.99 -23.10 10.91
N PRO A 77 -9.01 -23.12 11.78
CA PRO A 77 -9.41 -24.35 12.44
C PRO A 77 -9.84 -25.35 11.37
N VAL A 78 -9.31 -26.58 11.46
CA VAL A 78 -9.79 -27.69 10.64
C VAL A 78 -11.04 -28.26 11.30
N SER A 79 -12.14 -28.35 10.54
CA SER A 79 -13.36 -28.98 11.04
C SER A 79 -13.07 -30.45 11.37
N ARG A 80 -13.40 -30.87 12.60
CA ARG A 80 -13.33 -32.29 13.03
C ARG A 80 -14.63 -33.04 12.76
N ALA A 81 -15.62 -32.40 12.14
CA ALA A 81 -16.87 -33.03 11.76
C ALA A 81 -16.58 -34.23 10.85
N ARG A 82 -17.24 -35.36 11.13
CA ARG A 82 -17.24 -36.53 10.26
C ARG A 82 -18.57 -36.63 9.54
N GLY A 83 -18.55 -37.21 8.34
CA GLY A 83 -19.69 -37.23 7.42
C GLY A 83 -19.47 -36.29 6.24
N GLY A 84 -20.09 -36.61 5.12
CA GLY A 84 -20.08 -35.78 3.91
C GLY A 84 -21.10 -34.65 3.99
N LEU A 85 -21.48 -34.12 2.83
CA LEU A 85 -22.58 -33.16 2.75
C LEU A 85 -23.89 -33.81 3.22
N ALA A 86 -24.81 -32.99 3.71
CA ALA A 86 -26.13 -33.48 4.11
C ALA A 86 -26.84 -34.15 2.92
N ALA A 87 -27.70 -35.14 3.21
CA ALA A 87 -28.44 -35.85 2.18
C ALA A 87 -29.24 -34.88 1.30
N GLY A 88 -29.12 -35.03 -0.02
CA GLY A 88 -29.75 -34.14 -0.99
C GLY A 88 -28.89 -32.95 -1.44
N ILE A 89 -27.70 -32.74 -0.86
CA ILE A 89 -26.74 -31.74 -1.32
C ILE A 89 -25.69 -32.43 -2.20
N ARG A 90 -25.57 -31.98 -3.45
CA ARG A 90 -24.69 -32.59 -4.46
C ARG A 90 -23.24 -32.16 -4.29
N ASP A 91 -23.00 -30.91 -3.95
CA ASP A 91 -21.65 -30.35 -3.80
C ASP A 91 -21.59 -29.17 -2.81
N LEU A 92 -20.37 -28.75 -2.46
CA LEU A 92 -20.15 -27.68 -1.48
C LEU A 92 -20.66 -26.32 -1.96
N LYS A 93 -20.73 -26.09 -3.27
CA LYS A 93 -21.22 -24.83 -3.84
C LYS A 93 -22.73 -24.71 -3.66
N GLU A 94 -23.47 -25.80 -3.84
CA GLU A 94 -24.90 -25.88 -3.52
C GLU A 94 -25.15 -25.64 -2.03
N ALA A 95 -24.34 -26.24 -1.14
CA ALA A 95 -24.43 -25.99 0.30
C ALA A 95 -24.23 -24.49 0.65
N CYS A 96 -23.21 -23.85 0.07
CA CYS A 96 -22.95 -22.43 0.28
C CYS A 96 -24.11 -21.55 -0.18
N ALA A 97 -24.67 -21.82 -1.36
CA ALA A 97 -25.78 -21.03 -1.90
C ALA A 97 -27.02 -21.05 -0.99
N ILE A 98 -27.34 -22.21 -0.39
CA ILE A 98 -28.47 -22.35 0.55
C ILE A 98 -28.22 -21.53 1.83
N ILE A 99 -27.00 -21.56 2.36
CA ILE A 99 -26.62 -20.81 3.57
C ILE A 99 -26.69 -19.30 3.30
N ASP A 100 -26.14 -18.86 2.17
CA ASP A 100 -26.11 -17.44 1.80
C ASP A 100 -27.53 -16.87 1.62
N ASP A 101 -28.44 -17.62 1.00
CA ASP A 101 -29.83 -17.21 0.82
C ASP A 101 -30.60 -17.14 2.16
N ALA A 102 -30.37 -18.12 3.05
CA ALA A 102 -30.96 -18.13 4.39
C ALA A 102 -30.48 -16.93 5.23
N ASP A 103 -29.19 -16.59 5.16
CA ASP A 103 -28.63 -15.45 5.87
C ASP A 103 -29.09 -14.11 5.27
N ALA A 104 -29.22 -14.01 3.94
CA ALA A 104 -29.80 -12.83 3.29
C ALA A 104 -31.26 -12.60 3.74
N SER A 105 -32.05 -13.67 3.83
CA SER A 105 -33.44 -13.62 4.31
C SER A 105 -33.53 -13.20 5.78
N ARG A 106 -32.65 -13.72 6.64
CA ARG A 106 -32.54 -13.28 8.05
C ARG A 106 -32.17 -11.81 8.19
N LEU A 107 -31.24 -11.32 7.38
CA LEU A 107 -30.84 -9.91 7.40
C LEU A 107 -31.97 -8.98 6.92
N ARG A 108 -32.82 -9.43 6.00
CA ARG A 108 -34.03 -8.69 5.57
C ARG A 108 -35.06 -8.60 6.70
N MET A 109 -35.29 -9.69 7.43
CA MET A 109 -36.23 -9.69 8.57
C MET A 109 -35.76 -8.82 9.73
N ARG A 110 -34.44 -8.69 9.97
CA ARG A 110 -33.89 -7.83 11.04
C ARG A 110 -33.88 -6.33 10.70
N ARG A 111 -34.18 -5.95 9.46
CA ARG A 111 -34.22 -4.56 8.99
C ARG A 111 -35.62 -3.93 9.03
N ASN A 112 -36.64 -4.70 9.44
CA ASN A 112 -38.00 -4.26 9.67
C ASN A 112 -38.28 -4.27 11.17
#